data_AF-A0A821WMS5-F1
#
_entry.id   AF-A0A821WMS5-F1
#
_cell.length_a   1.000
_cell.length_b   1.000
_cell.length_c   1.000
_cell.angle_alpha   90.00
_cell.angle_beta   90.00
_cell.angle_gamma   90.00
#
_symmetry.space_group_name_H-M   'P 1'
#
loop_
_entity.id
_entity.type
_entity.pdbx_description
1 polymer ?
#
loop_
_entity_poly.entity_id
_entity_poly.type
_entity_poly.pdbx_seq_one_letter_code
_entity_poly.pdbx_strand_id
1 'polypeptide(L)'
;MGQFLSLFGIRLGTRINDYEINQIPIHHKCRNCGQGCDPIKSPNQCINGKFTRTGTKDQPLIMRPIVPNDKVRWSSSFDYQPIEFTSEKIRTSTKEYVDRDPRLDPNVQIPWNLDDRLCDRRSYHGTYKIIGRLPQNPCGRTGITGRGHLGIKL
;
A
#
# COMPACT_ATOMS: atom_id res chain seq x y z
N MET A 1 -15.62 -11.32 -7.33
CA MET A 1 -15.33 -10.00 -6.69
C MET A 1 -16.53 -9.04 -6.73
N GLY A 2 -17.60 -9.29 -7.49
CA GLY A 2 -18.74 -8.37 -7.61
C GLY A 2 -19.77 -8.39 -6.47
N GLN A 3 -19.76 -9.36 -5.56
CA GLN A 3 -20.78 -9.51 -4.51
C GLN A 3 -20.51 -8.74 -3.20
N PHE A 4 -19.26 -8.29 -2.95
CA PHE A 4 -18.93 -7.64 -1.67
C PHE A 4 -19.24 -6.13 -1.68
N LEU A 5 -19.23 -5.50 -2.86
CA LEU A 5 -19.45 -4.06 -3.02
C LEU A 5 -20.94 -3.68 -3.06
N SER A 6 -21.82 -4.61 -3.46
CA SER A 6 -23.27 -4.36 -3.51
C SER A 6 -23.92 -4.29 -2.13
N LEU A 7 -23.34 -4.96 -1.11
CA LEU A 7 -23.85 -4.98 0.26
C LEU A 7 -23.76 -3.61 0.96
N PHE A 8 -22.87 -2.72 0.50
CA PHE A 8 -22.67 -1.39 1.05
C PHE A 8 -23.13 -0.26 0.11
N GLY A 9 -23.89 -0.58 -0.94
CA GLY A 9 -24.37 0.43 -1.90
C GLY A 9 -23.31 1.06 -2.81
N ILE A 10 -22.08 0.53 -2.80
CA ILE A 10 -20.96 1.07 -3.58
C ILE A 10 -21.03 0.51 -5.00
N ARG A 11 -21.41 1.34 -5.97
CA ARG A 11 -21.38 0.98 -7.40
C ARG A 11 -19.93 0.93 -7.88
N LEU A 12 -19.61 -0.05 -8.74
CA LEU A 12 -18.35 -0.09 -9.48
C LEU A 12 -18.14 1.27 -10.19
N GLY A 13 -17.04 1.95 -9.86
CA GLY A 13 -16.69 3.26 -10.44
C GLY A 13 -17.07 4.50 -9.62
N THR A 14 -17.70 4.35 -8.45
CA THR A 14 -17.92 5.47 -7.53
C THR A 14 -16.71 5.70 -6.62
N ARG A 15 -16.24 6.95 -6.51
CA ARG A 15 -15.21 7.33 -5.55
C ARG A 15 -15.83 7.35 -4.15
N ILE A 16 -15.18 6.65 -3.23
CA ILE A 16 -15.66 6.45 -1.86
C ILE A 16 -15.24 7.70 -1.06
N ASN A 17 -16.16 8.27 -0.28
CA ASN A 17 -15.89 9.44 0.56
C ASN A 17 -15.11 9.05 1.84
N ASP A 18 -14.50 10.03 2.52
CA ASP A 18 -13.63 9.83 3.68
C ASP A 18 -14.30 9.06 4.84
N TYR A 19 -15.63 9.19 4.98
CA TYR A 19 -16.40 8.52 6.00
C TYR A 19 -16.58 7.03 5.70
N GLU A 20 -16.90 6.67 4.45
CA GLU A 20 -17.11 5.30 4.02
C GLU A 20 -15.81 4.49 3.96
N ILE A 21 -14.65 5.11 3.68
CA ILE A 21 -13.33 4.45 3.71
C ILE A 21 -13.05 3.79 5.06
N ASN A 22 -13.41 4.47 6.16
CA ASN A 22 -13.18 3.98 7.51
C ASN A 22 -14.07 2.79 7.88
N GLN A 23 -15.10 2.49 7.06
CA GLN A 23 -16.02 1.37 7.26
C GLN A 23 -15.72 0.17 6.35
N ILE A 24 -14.84 0.32 5.36
CA ILE A 24 -14.48 -0.79 4.47
C ILE A 24 -13.53 -1.72 5.23
N PRO A 25 -13.93 -2.99 5.47
CA PRO A 25 -13.02 -3.96 6.03
C PRO A 25 -11.83 -4.12 5.07
N ILE A 26 -10.62 -4.04 5.62
CA ILE A 26 -9.38 -4.22 4.88
C ILE A 26 -9.22 -5.74 4.56
N HIS A 27 -10.15 -6.29 3.78
CA HIS A 27 -10.22 -7.70 3.43
C HIS A 27 -9.46 -7.93 2.13
N HIS A 28 -8.22 -8.39 2.24
CA HIS A 28 -7.51 -8.97 1.10
C HIS A 28 -7.08 -10.40 1.43
N LYS A 29 -7.40 -11.35 0.54
CA LYS A 29 -6.79 -12.68 0.54
C LYS A 29 -5.27 -12.51 0.60
N CYS A 30 -4.66 -12.79 1.74
CA CYS A 30 -3.22 -12.63 1.91
C CYS A 30 -2.49 -13.69 1.09
N ARG A 31 -1.90 -13.28 -0.04
CA ARG A 31 -1.04 -14.13 -0.88
C ARG A 31 0.21 -14.67 -0.16
N ASN A 32 0.48 -14.21 1.06
CA ASN A 32 1.61 -14.66 1.88
C ASN A 32 1.27 -15.89 2.73
N CYS A 33 0.04 -15.96 3.27
CA CYS A 33 -0.35 -16.97 4.26
C CYS A 33 -0.82 -18.26 3.57
N GLY A 34 -1.30 -18.20 2.32
CA GLY A 34 -1.86 -19.36 1.59
C GLY A 34 -3.14 -19.95 2.19
N GLN A 35 -3.48 -19.55 3.41
CA GLN A 35 -4.67 -19.96 4.14
C GLN A 35 -5.76 -18.90 4.04
N GLY A 36 -7.01 -19.32 4.25
CA GLY A 36 -8.11 -18.40 4.51
C GLY A 36 -7.87 -17.74 5.87
N CYS A 37 -7.10 -16.64 5.88
CA CYS A 37 -6.79 -15.96 7.12
C CYS A 37 -8.13 -15.38 7.67
N ASP A 38 -8.66 -16.03 8.72
CA ASP A 38 -9.93 -15.73 9.39
C ASP A 38 -9.84 -14.35 10.07
N PRO A 39 -10.72 -13.39 9.72
CA PRO A 39 -10.67 -12.03 10.26
C PRO A 39 -10.83 -11.96 11.79
N ILE A 40 -11.40 -12.99 12.42
CA ILE A 40 -11.53 -13.09 13.88
C ILE A 40 -10.25 -13.61 14.52
N LYS A 41 -9.46 -14.43 13.80
CA LYS A 41 -8.25 -15.10 14.34
C LYS A 41 -6.93 -14.46 13.93
N SER A 42 -6.89 -13.61 12.90
CA SER A 42 -5.66 -12.91 12.54
C SER A 42 -5.89 -11.47 12.04
N PRO A 43 -6.24 -10.51 12.91
CA PRO A 43 -6.32 -9.11 12.48
C PRO A 43 -5.00 -8.58 11.90
N ASN A 44 -3.84 -9.20 12.22
CA ASN A 44 -2.54 -8.59 11.95
C ASN A 44 -1.39 -9.52 11.50
N GLN A 45 -1.60 -10.81 11.28
CA GLN A 45 -0.44 -11.69 11.01
C GLN A 45 0.27 -11.39 9.67
N CYS A 46 -0.41 -10.78 8.69
CA CYS A 46 0.22 -10.40 7.42
C CYS A 46 0.89 -9.01 7.42
N ILE A 47 0.46 -8.08 8.28
CA ILE A 47 1.12 -6.77 8.46
C ILE A 47 2.36 -6.90 9.34
N ASN A 48 2.36 -7.81 10.31
CA ASN A 48 3.44 -8.00 11.29
C ASN A 48 4.27 -9.25 10.97
N GLY A 49 4.68 -9.40 9.71
CA GLY A 49 5.35 -10.61 9.23
C GLY A 49 6.25 -10.39 8.02
N LYS A 50 6.64 -11.50 7.40
CA LYS A 50 7.48 -11.52 6.19
C LYS A 50 6.85 -10.69 5.08
N PHE A 51 7.59 -9.77 4.46
CA PHE A 51 7.16 -9.09 3.26
C PHE A 51 7.06 -10.09 2.10
N THR A 52 5.96 -10.05 1.35
CA THR A 52 5.69 -11.02 0.28
C THR A 52 6.82 -11.05 -0.74
N ARG A 53 7.14 -12.24 -1.25
CA ARG A 53 8.16 -12.45 -2.31
C ARG A 53 9.61 -12.04 -1.94
N THR A 54 9.92 -12.03 -0.65
CA THR A 54 11.29 -11.85 -0.12
C THR A 54 11.83 -13.16 0.48
N GLY A 55 13.09 -13.19 0.91
CA GLY A 55 13.72 -14.39 1.46
C GLY A 55 13.78 -15.53 0.44
N THR A 56 14.14 -15.18 -0.79
CA THR A 56 14.43 -16.11 -1.88
C THR A 56 15.93 -16.09 -2.16
N LYS A 57 16.41 -16.96 -3.05
CA LYS A 57 17.82 -16.95 -3.46
C LYS A 57 18.30 -15.59 -4.03
N ASP A 58 17.37 -14.80 -4.60
CA ASP A 58 17.66 -13.55 -5.31
C ASP A 58 17.27 -12.29 -4.50
N GLN A 59 16.68 -12.44 -3.31
CA GLN A 59 16.18 -11.33 -2.49
C GLN A 59 16.31 -11.65 -0.99
N PRO A 60 16.88 -10.74 -0.16
CA PRO A 60 16.99 -10.96 1.27
C PRO A 60 15.60 -11.09 1.91
N LEU A 61 15.52 -11.76 3.07
CA LEU A 61 14.30 -11.84 3.86
C LEU A 61 14.00 -10.48 4.50
N ILE A 62 12.80 -9.97 4.27
CA ILE A 62 12.36 -8.70 4.84
C ILE A 62 11.23 -8.96 5.83
N MET A 63 11.41 -8.54 7.09
CA MET A 63 10.44 -8.69 8.17
C MET A 63 9.89 -7.32 8.54
N ARG A 64 8.57 -7.15 8.46
CA ARG A 64 7.92 -5.90 8.84
C ARG A 64 7.99 -5.71 10.36
N PRO A 65 8.46 -4.55 10.86
CA PRO A 65 8.22 -4.12 12.23
C PRO A 65 6.74 -4.22 12.61
N ILE A 66 6.50 -4.58 13.87
CA ILE A 66 5.14 -4.73 14.40
C ILE A 66 4.47 -3.35 14.43
N VAL A 67 3.29 -3.27 13.81
CA VAL A 67 2.33 -2.18 13.99
C VAL A 67 1.17 -2.72 14.83
N PRO A 68 1.03 -2.27 16.08
CA PRO A 68 -0.14 -2.62 16.90
C PRO A 68 -1.45 -2.17 16.23
N ASN A 69 -2.54 -2.90 16.47
CA ASN A 69 -3.87 -2.64 15.86
C ASN A 69 -4.33 -1.19 16.05
N ASP A 70 -4.19 -0.67 17.26
CA ASP A 70 -4.57 0.69 17.65
C ASP A 70 -3.63 1.77 17.07
N LYS A 71 -2.48 1.36 16.53
CA LYS A 71 -1.47 2.24 15.91
C LYS A 71 -1.45 2.18 14.39
N VAL A 72 -2.33 1.39 13.76
CA VAL A 72 -2.44 1.33 12.28
C VAL A 72 -2.86 2.70 11.70
N ARG A 73 -3.82 3.38 12.33
CA ARG A 73 -4.31 4.68 11.85
C ARG A 73 -3.26 5.77 12.01
N TRP A 74 -3.04 6.57 10.96
CA TRP A 74 -2.07 7.67 10.99
C TRP A 74 -2.37 8.74 12.05
N SER A 75 -3.65 8.92 12.41
CA SER A 75 -4.07 9.83 13.49
C SER A 75 -3.60 9.39 14.88
N SER A 76 -3.33 8.10 15.08
CA SER A 76 -2.79 7.59 16.33
C SER A 76 -1.32 8.01 16.48
N SER A 77 -0.98 8.62 17.62
CA SER A 77 0.42 8.86 18.00
C SER A 77 1.16 7.55 18.18
N PHE A 78 2.31 7.43 17.51
CA PHE A 78 3.16 6.26 17.47
C PHE A 78 4.57 6.66 17.04
N ASP A 79 5.60 6.25 17.78
CA ASP A 79 6.99 6.35 17.34
C ASP A 79 7.25 5.30 16.24
N TYR A 80 6.83 5.66 15.04
CA TYR A 80 6.76 4.74 13.93
C TYR A 80 8.11 4.66 13.22
N GLN A 81 8.77 3.52 13.35
CA GLN A 81 10.07 3.21 12.73
C GLN A 81 9.93 2.11 11.67
N PRO A 82 9.35 2.42 10.49
CA PRO A 82 9.26 1.45 9.40
C PRO A 82 10.64 1.14 8.81
N ILE A 83 10.81 -0.06 8.29
CA ILE A 83 11.96 -0.36 7.43
C ILE A 83 11.69 0.12 6.00
N GLU A 84 12.72 0.60 5.31
CA GLU A 84 12.60 0.94 3.88
C GLU A 84 12.92 -0.28 3.01
N PHE A 85 12.03 -0.61 2.08
CA PHE A 85 12.27 -1.67 1.11
C PHE A 85 11.74 -1.31 -0.27
N THR A 86 12.64 -1.32 -1.25
CA THR A 86 12.31 -1.34 -2.68
C THR A 86 13.15 -2.43 -3.31
N SER A 87 12.50 -3.38 -3.98
CA SER A 87 13.19 -4.51 -4.59
C SER A 87 14.12 -4.04 -5.71
N GLU A 88 15.21 -4.78 -5.90
CA GLU A 88 16.23 -4.45 -6.89
C GLU A 88 15.64 -4.29 -8.29
N LYS A 89 14.73 -5.18 -8.68
CA LYS A 89 14.00 -5.11 -9.95
C LYS A 89 13.29 -3.78 -10.19
N ILE A 90 12.77 -3.16 -9.12
CA ILE A 90 12.11 -1.86 -9.19
C ILE A 90 13.16 -0.74 -9.14
N ARG A 91 14.17 -0.87 -8.27
CA ARG A 91 15.22 0.13 -8.09
C ARG A 91 16.04 0.38 -9.36
N THR A 92 16.34 -0.68 -10.12
CA THR A 92 17.14 -0.60 -11.36
C THR A 92 16.30 -0.58 -12.63
N SER A 93 14.98 -0.54 -12.51
CA SER A 93 14.11 -0.54 -13.69
C SER A 93 14.26 0.75 -14.48
N THR A 94 14.51 0.62 -15.77
CA THR A 94 14.45 1.72 -16.74
C THR A 94 13.11 1.78 -17.48
N LYS A 95 12.14 0.94 -17.06
CA LYS A 95 10.86 0.79 -17.73
C LYS A 95 9.93 1.95 -17.41
N GLU A 96 9.19 2.41 -18.40
CA GLU A 96 8.30 3.58 -18.31
C GLU A 96 7.20 3.42 -17.25
N TYR A 97 6.78 2.19 -16.96
CA TYR A 97 5.81 1.90 -15.91
C TYR A 97 6.40 1.91 -14.48
N VAL A 98 7.65 2.31 -14.30
CA VAL A 98 8.31 2.40 -12.99
C VAL A 98 8.74 3.83 -12.76
N ASP A 99 8.07 4.51 -11.82
CA ASP A 99 8.46 5.86 -11.44
C ASP A 99 9.92 5.91 -10.99
N ARG A 100 10.62 6.99 -11.34
CA ARG A 100 11.85 7.34 -10.64
C ARG A 100 11.50 7.77 -9.22
N ASP A 101 12.36 7.49 -8.26
CA ASP A 101 12.13 7.94 -6.88
C ASP A 101 12.25 9.47 -6.85
N PRO A 102 11.15 10.20 -6.57
CA PRO A 102 11.20 11.66 -6.58
C PRO A 102 12.19 12.18 -5.54
N ARG A 103 12.46 11.45 -4.45
CA ARG A 103 13.41 11.88 -3.42
C ARG A 103 14.86 11.98 -3.93
N LEU A 104 15.21 11.22 -4.96
CA LEU A 104 16.57 11.17 -5.52
C LEU A 104 16.78 12.17 -6.66
N ASP A 105 15.71 12.66 -7.28
CA ASP A 105 15.77 13.61 -8.38
C ASP A 105 14.72 14.72 -8.20
N PRO A 106 15.14 15.97 -7.88
CA PRO A 106 14.24 17.11 -7.75
C PRO A 106 13.42 17.42 -9.01
N ASN A 107 13.91 17.04 -10.19
CA ASN A 107 13.22 17.30 -11.46
C ASN A 107 12.07 16.32 -11.71
N VAL A 108 12.03 15.19 -10.99
CA VAL A 108 10.95 14.21 -11.11
C VAL A 108 9.71 14.73 -10.36
N GLN A 109 8.73 15.20 -11.10
CA GLN A 109 7.42 15.57 -10.55
C GLN A 109 6.41 14.48 -10.89
N ILE A 110 5.81 13.89 -9.86
CA ILE A 110 4.77 12.86 -10.02
C ILE A 110 3.41 13.51 -9.73
N PRO A 111 2.44 13.43 -10.67
CA PRO A 111 1.12 14.03 -10.49
C PRO A 111 0.24 13.15 -9.59
N TRP A 112 0.56 13.12 -8.29
CA TRP A 112 -0.19 12.35 -7.30
C TRP A 112 -1.67 12.77 -7.24
N ASN A 113 -2.56 11.83 -6.94
CA ASN A 113 -4.01 12.03 -6.91
C ASN A 113 -4.64 12.54 -8.24
N LEU A 114 -3.92 12.40 -9.36
CA LEU A 114 -4.38 12.80 -10.69
C LEU A 114 -4.32 11.62 -11.66
N ASP A 115 -5.02 11.80 -12.76
CA ASP A 115 -4.98 10.93 -13.92
C ASP A 115 -4.35 11.74 -15.05
N ASP A 116 -3.11 11.39 -15.39
CA ASP A 116 -2.33 12.06 -16.44
C ASP A 116 -2.49 11.37 -17.80
N ARG A 117 -3.45 10.44 -17.92
CA ARG A 117 -3.73 9.58 -19.09
C ARG A 117 -2.67 8.52 -19.41
N LEU A 118 -1.48 8.61 -18.82
CA LEU A 118 -0.46 7.55 -18.86
C LEU A 118 -0.60 6.64 -17.65
N CYS A 119 -1.00 7.20 -16.52
CA CYS A 119 -1.23 6.52 -15.26
C CYS A 119 -2.37 7.19 -14.49
N ASP A 120 -3.36 6.39 -14.10
CA ASP A 120 -4.34 6.81 -13.10
C ASP A 120 -3.77 6.61 -11.68
N ARG A 121 -3.35 7.70 -11.04
CA ARG A 121 -2.80 7.69 -9.67
C ARG A 121 -3.85 8.00 -8.62
N ARG A 122 -5.13 8.05 -8.99
CA ARG A 122 -6.22 8.32 -8.05
C ARG A 122 -6.52 7.06 -7.25
N SER A 123 -6.87 7.25 -5.99
CA SER A 123 -7.36 6.15 -5.17
C SER A 123 -8.88 6.12 -5.19
N TYR A 124 -9.45 4.92 -5.14
CA TYR A 124 -10.87 4.74 -4.83
C TYR A 124 -11.19 5.11 -3.37
N HIS A 125 -10.16 5.19 -2.51
CA HIS A 125 -10.22 5.67 -1.14
C HIS A 125 -9.94 7.18 -1.06
N GLY A 126 -10.49 7.98 -1.98
CA GLY A 126 -10.31 9.44 -1.95
C GLY A 126 -8.87 9.93 -2.18
N THR A 127 -8.62 11.19 -1.81
CA THR A 127 -7.29 11.82 -1.96
C THR A 127 -6.36 11.36 -0.84
N TYR A 128 -5.21 10.78 -1.18
CA TYR A 128 -4.21 10.42 -0.20
C TYR A 128 -3.20 11.56 0.03
N LYS A 129 -2.65 11.62 1.26
CA LYS A 129 -1.66 12.64 1.64
C LYS A 129 -0.32 12.38 0.98
N ILE A 130 0.39 13.46 0.65
CA ILE A 130 1.78 13.41 0.16
C ILE A 130 2.70 13.94 1.26
N ILE A 131 3.62 13.11 1.72
CA ILE A 131 4.58 13.41 2.78
C ILE A 131 5.99 13.24 2.20
N GLY A 132 6.81 14.29 2.24
CA GLY A 132 8.17 14.22 1.71
C GLY A 132 8.23 13.77 0.24
N ARG A 133 7.28 14.25 -0.58
CA ARG A 133 7.09 13.89 -2.01
C ARG A 133 6.64 12.45 -2.29
N LEU A 134 6.34 11.66 -1.26
CA LEU A 134 5.84 10.30 -1.39
C LEU A 134 4.37 10.18 -0.95
N PRO A 135 3.58 9.27 -1.55
CA PRO A 135 2.22 9.00 -1.11
C PRO A 135 2.22 8.27 0.23
N GLN A 136 1.38 8.75 1.15
CA GLN A 136 1.07 8.05 2.40
C GLN A 136 -0.11 7.10 2.17
N ASN A 137 0.04 5.83 2.52
CA ASN A 137 -1.01 4.82 2.36
C ASN A 137 -2.31 5.25 3.07
N PRO A 138 -3.44 5.46 2.36
CA PRO A 138 -4.69 5.90 2.98
C PRO A 138 -5.24 4.88 3.99
N CYS A 139 -4.90 3.60 3.86
CA CYS A 139 -5.35 2.54 4.77
C CYS A 139 -4.54 2.44 6.08
N GLY A 140 -3.50 3.26 6.26
CA GLY A 140 -2.70 3.27 7.50
C GLY A 140 -1.27 2.72 7.37
N ARG A 141 -0.58 2.65 8.51
CA ARG A 141 0.79 2.16 8.68
C ARG A 141 0.88 0.67 8.37
N THR A 142 2.01 0.23 7.82
CA THR A 142 2.20 -1.19 7.40
C THR A 142 3.54 -1.80 7.85
N GLY A 143 4.29 -1.09 8.69
CA GLY A 143 5.64 -1.47 9.10
C GLY A 143 6.73 -1.22 8.03
N ILE A 144 6.38 -0.79 6.82
CA ILE A 144 7.36 -0.63 5.72
C ILE A 144 7.13 0.66 4.92
N THR A 145 8.21 1.25 4.42
CA THR A 145 8.23 2.33 3.43
C THR A 145 8.89 1.84 2.13
N GLY A 146 8.87 2.68 1.08
CA GLY A 146 9.35 2.30 -0.24
C GLY A 146 8.28 1.57 -1.05
N ARG A 147 8.69 0.97 -2.18
CA ARG A 147 7.76 0.40 -3.17
C ARG A 147 7.59 -1.12 -3.06
N GLY A 148 8.47 -1.79 -2.34
CA GLY A 148 8.61 -3.24 -2.40
C GLY A 148 8.77 -3.71 -3.84
N HIS A 149 7.80 -4.48 -4.35
CA HIS A 149 7.77 -4.99 -5.72
C HIS A 149 6.82 -4.23 -6.65
N LEU A 150 6.27 -3.10 -6.21
CA LEU A 150 5.26 -2.35 -6.96
C LEU A 150 5.93 -1.41 -7.97
N GLY A 151 5.63 -1.63 -9.24
CA GLY A 151 5.65 -0.58 -10.25
C GLY A 151 4.27 0.04 -10.37
N ILE A 152 4.13 0.93 -11.34
CA ILE A 152 2.84 1.41 -11.81
C ILE A 152 2.26 0.33 -12.73
N LYS A 153 0.94 0.18 -12.73
CA LYS A 153 0.25 -0.56 -13.79
C LYS A 153 -0.24 0.48 -14.79
N LEU A 154 0.35 0.46 -16.01
CA LEU A 154 -0.19 1.18 -17.16
C LEU A 154 -1.55 0.58 -17.55
#